data_AF-A0A7J5A0F0-F1
#
_entry.id   AF-A0A7J5A0F0-F1
#
_cell.length_a   1.000
_cell.length_b   1.000
_cell.length_c   1.000
_cell.angle_alpha   90.00
_cell.angle_beta   90.00
_cell.angle_gamma   90.00
#
_symmetry.space_group_name_H-M   'P 1'
#
loop_
_entity.id
_entity.type
_entity.pdbx_description
1 polymer ?
#
loop_
_entity_poly.entity_id
_entity_poly.type
_entity_poly.pdbx_seq_one_letter_code
_entity_poly.pdbx_strand_id
1 'polypeptide(L)'
;MEIRNIGGQPHTDIAGAAEFTRRSEATVRLKTSPKQREQGSGWPAPVKQDKKSWFPIDELNRVRDILLPQIGESTRARVHHVDLDGDPEELISASEFRRLLDISQGAWARYVDLSRAAWRGQKDGYLPFFDDEKPAPVQGKIRYWKRRRVQEWINNRATSLRDPGQPE
;
A
#
# COMPACT_ATOMS: atom_id res chain seq x y z
N MET A 1 -27.83 4.85 -1.50
CA MET A 1 -27.87 3.93 -0.36
C MET A 1 -29.29 3.40 -0.20
N GLU A 2 -29.44 2.09 -0.18
CA GLU A 2 -30.72 1.41 0.12
C GLU A 2 -30.57 0.62 1.42
N ILE A 3 -31.58 0.63 2.29
CA ILE A 3 -31.64 -0.21 3.50
C ILE A 3 -32.82 -1.17 3.38
N ARG A 4 -32.59 -2.43 3.72
CA ARG A 4 -33.63 -3.46 3.76
C ARG A 4 -33.44 -4.38 4.97
N ASN A 5 -34.55 -4.78 5.58
CA ASN A 5 -34.51 -5.82 6.60
C ASN A 5 -34.52 -7.20 5.95
N ILE A 6 -33.47 -7.99 6.20
CA ILE A 6 -33.32 -9.36 5.73
C ILE A 6 -33.03 -10.22 6.97
N GLY A 7 -33.85 -11.24 7.22
CA GLY A 7 -33.69 -12.11 8.40
C GLY A 7 -33.83 -11.38 9.74
N GLY A 8 -34.59 -10.28 9.79
CA GLY A 8 -34.76 -9.47 11.01
C GLY A 8 -33.60 -8.51 11.29
N GLN A 9 -32.60 -8.41 10.41
CA GLN A 9 -31.47 -7.50 10.55
C GLN A 9 -31.43 -6.47 9.41
N PRO A 10 -31.05 -5.22 9.70
CA PRO A 10 -30.90 -4.19 8.69
C PRO A 10 -29.66 -4.46 7.83
N HIS A 11 -29.87 -4.51 6.52
CA HIS A 11 -28.84 -4.66 5.52
C HIS A 11 -28.83 -3.46 4.58
N THR A 12 -27.68 -3.18 3.98
CA THR A 12 -27.54 -2.13 2.97
C THR A 12 -26.95 -2.66 1.67
N ASP A 13 -27.21 -1.96 0.58
CA ASP A 13 -26.63 -2.26 -0.72
C ASP A 13 -25.14 -1.89 -0.78
N ILE A 14 -24.50 -2.15 -1.92
CA ILE A 14 -23.05 -1.91 -2.05
C ILE A 14 -22.67 -0.43 -1.94
N ALA A 15 -23.55 0.46 -2.40
CA ALA A 15 -23.36 1.90 -2.26
C ALA A 15 -23.40 2.30 -0.78
N GLY A 16 -24.36 1.78 0.00
CA GLY A 16 -24.39 2.01 1.44
C GLY A 16 -23.19 1.39 2.16
N ALA A 17 -22.74 0.20 1.78
CA ALA A 17 -21.54 -0.41 2.36
C ALA A 17 -20.27 0.43 2.11
N ALA A 18 -20.16 1.03 0.93
CA ALA A 18 -19.10 1.97 0.58
C ALA A 18 -19.16 3.23 1.46
N GLU A 19 -20.35 3.79 1.66
CA GLU A 19 -20.59 4.95 2.51
C GLU A 19 -20.24 4.68 3.99
N PHE A 20 -20.74 3.57 4.55
CA PHE A 20 -20.46 3.17 5.94
C PHE A 20 -18.97 2.97 6.20
N THR A 21 -18.26 2.32 5.27
CA THR A 21 -16.84 2.00 5.45
C THR A 21 -15.90 3.10 4.97
N ARG A 22 -16.44 4.19 4.40
CA ARG A 22 -15.67 5.25 3.72
C ARG A 22 -14.68 4.69 2.68
N ARG A 23 -15.11 3.68 1.93
CA ARG A 23 -14.33 3.02 0.86
C ARG A 23 -15.04 3.14 -0.47
N SER A 24 -14.32 2.92 -1.56
CA SER A 24 -14.94 2.83 -2.88
C SER A 24 -15.77 1.55 -3.01
N GLU A 25 -16.83 1.57 -3.81
CA GLU A 25 -17.60 0.37 -4.14
C GLU A 25 -16.72 -0.75 -4.72
N ALA A 26 -15.70 -0.39 -5.52
CA ALA A 26 -14.75 -1.35 -6.08
C ALA A 26 -13.96 -2.07 -4.98
N THR A 27 -13.51 -1.34 -3.95
CA THR A 27 -12.85 -1.94 -2.78
C THR A 27 -13.79 -2.86 -2.02
N VAL A 28 -15.06 -2.47 -1.82
CA VAL A 28 -16.07 -3.33 -1.19
C VAL A 28 -16.23 -4.62 -1.98
N ARG A 29 -16.49 -4.54 -3.31
CA ARG A 29 -16.63 -5.72 -4.20
C ARG A 29 -15.44 -6.65 -4.12
N LEU A 30 -14.23 -6.09 -4.15
CA LEU A 30 -12.99 -6.85 -4.07
C LEU A 30 -12.91 -7.59 -2.73
N LYS A 31 -13.03 -6.86 -1.61
CA LYS A 31 -12.82 -7.42 -0.27
C LYS A 31 -13.90 -8.40 0.17
N THR A 32 -15.12 -8.26 -0.35
CA THR A 32 -16.24 -9.18 -0.09
C THR A 32 -16.30 -10.34 -1.09
N SER A 33 -15.38 -10.41 -2.07
CA SER A 33 -15.30 -11.55 -3.00
C SER A 33 -14.91 -12.84 -2.26
N PRO A 34 -15.39 -14.03 -2.71
CA PRO A 34 -15.08 -15.31 -2.06
C PRO A 34 -13.57 -15.51 -1.86
N LYS A 35 -12.78 -15.26 -2.91
CA LYS A 35 -11.32 -15.38 -2.89
C LYS A 35 -10.67 -14.50 -1.81
N GLN A 36 -11.07 -13.23 -1.68
CA GLN A 36 -10.49 -12.34 -0.65
C GLN A 36 -10.95 -12.72 0.76
N ARG A 37 -12.18 -13.23 0.91
CA ARG A 37 -12.68 -13.71 2.20
C ARG A 37 -11.98 -14.99 2.65
N GLU A 38 -11.71 -15.92 1.74
CA GLU A 38 -10.88 -17.11 2.01
C GLU A 38 -9.45 -16.72 2.45
N GLN A 39 -8.92 -15.62 1.91
CA GLN A 39 -7.64 -15.04 2.33
C GLN A 39 -7.72 -14.25 3.65
N GLY A 40 -8.86 -14.27 4.34
CA GLY A 40 -9.02 -13.62 5.64
C GLY A 40 -9.23 -12.11 5.56
N SER A 41 -9.91 -11.58 4.54
CA SER A 41 -10.18 -10.13 4.43
C SER A 41 -10.89 -9.55 5.65
N GLY A 42 -11.65 -10.37 6.40
CA GLY A 42 -12.43 -9.95 7.57
C GLY A 42 -13.71 -9.18 7.21
N TRP A 43 -14.04 -9.07 5.92
CA TRP A 43 -15.28 -8.43 5.46
C TRP A 43 -16.47 -9.39 5.48
N PRO A 44 -17.68 -8.89 5.75
CA PRO A 44 -18.90 -9.69 5.84
C PRO A 44 -19.23 -10.40 4.52
N ALA A 45 -19.96 -11.51 4.64
CA ALA A 45 -20.59 -12.16 3.50
C ALA A 45 -21.76 -11.31 3.00
N PRO A 46 -21.84 -10.97 1.70
CA PRO A 46 -23.08 -10.43 1.16
C PRO A 46 -24.16 -11.50 1.11
N VAL A 47 -25.38 -11.14 1.50
CA VAL A 47 -26.58 -11.89 1.19
C VAL A 47 -27.01 -11.54 -0.23
N LYS A 48 -27.13 -12.55 -1.10
CA LYS A 48 -27.61 -12.33 -2.48
C LYS A 48 -29.13 -12.41 -2.51
N GLN A 49 -29.78 -11.29 -2.80
CA GLN A 49 -31.23 -11.21 -2.97
C GLN A 49 -31.57 -10.20 -4.06
N ASP A 50 -32.53 -10.53 -4.92
CA ASP A 50 -32.97 -9.68 -6.04
C ASP A 50 -31.84 -9.22 -6.96
N LYS A 51 -30.89 -10.13 -7.23
CA LYS A 51 -29.66 -9.88 -8.03
C LYS A 51 -28.72 -8.82 -7.44
N LYS A 52 -29.01 -8.29 -6.24
CA LYS A 52 -28.15 -7.37 -5.48
C LYS A 52 -27.43 -8.12 -4.35
N SER A 53 -26.32 -7.53 -3.91
CA SER A 53 -25.58 -7.96 -2.73
C SER A 53 -25.93 -7.04 -1.56
N TRP A 54 -26.42 -7.64 -0.48
CA TRP A 54 -26.87 -6.95 0.73
C TRP A 54 -25.92 -7.26 1.88
N PHE A 55 -25.50 -6.23 2.60
CA PHE A 55 -24.50 -6.32 3.66
C PHE A 55 -25.11 -5.97 5.01
N PRO A 56 -24.94 -6.80 6.05
CA PRO A 56 -25.43 -6.49 7.39
C PRO A 56 -24.78 -5.20 7.92
N ILE A 57 -25.59 -4.24 8.36
CA ILE A 57 -25.07 -2.94 8.82
C ILE A 57 -24.18 -3.09 10.06
N ASP A 58 -24.54 -3.98 11.00
CA ASP A 58 -23.75 -4.20 12.22
C ASP A 58 -22.36 -4.78 11.92
N GLU A 59 -22.26 -5.69 10.95
CA GLU A 59 -20.96 -6.20 10.52
C GLU A 59 -20.13 -5.13 9.78
N LEU A 60 -20.78 -4.24 9.02
CA LEU A 60 -20.10 -3.09 8.41
C LEU A 60 -19.59 -2.09 9.46
N ASN A 61 -20.34 -1.86 10.53
CA ASN A 61 -19.88 -1.06 11.67
C ASN A 61 -18.62 -1.70 12.29
N ARG A 62 -18.62 -3.02 12.49
CA ARG A 62 -17.42 -3.75 12.96
C ARG A 62 -16.22 -3.58 12.02
N VAL A 63 -16.46 -3.64 10.70
CA VAL A 63 -15.40 -3.38 9.71
C VAL A 63 -14.87 -1.95 9.85
N ARG A 64 -15.75 -0.95 9.94
CA ARG A 64 -15.38 0.46 10.08
C ARG A 64 -14.61 0.76 11.36
N ASP A 65 -15.11 0.27 12.48
CA ASP A 65 -14.66 0.71 13.81
C ASP A 65 -13.53 -0.15 14.38
N ILE A 66 -13.39 -1.40 13.90
CA ILE A 66 -12.40 -2.35 14.42
C ILE A 66 -11.42 -2.76 13.32
N LEU A 67 -11.93 -3.36 12.24
CA LEU A 67 -11.06 -3.96 11.22
C LEU A 67 -10.20 -2.92 10.50
N LEU A 68 -10.81 -1.82 10.05
CA LEU A 68 -10.11 -0.79 9.29
C LEU A 68 -9.06 -0.05 10.15
N PRO A 69 -9.35 0.36 11.41
CA PRO A 69 -8.35 0.88 12.32
C PRO A 69 -7.23 -0.11 12.62
N GLN A 70 -7.54 -1.39 12.89
CA GLN A 70 -6.52 -2.42 13.13
C GLN A 70 -5.62 -2.66 11.92
N ILE A 71 -6.18 -2.64 10.70
CA ILE A 71 -5.36 -2.71 9.48
C ILE A 71 -4.50 -1.44 9.37
N GLY A 72 -5.06 -0.27 9.66
CA GLY A 72 -4.31 0.99 9.69
C GLY A 72 -3.16 0.97 10.70
N GLU A 73 -3.42 0.53 11.93
CA GLU A 73 -2.46 0.39 13.02
C GLU A 73 -1.45 -0.71 12.75
N SER A 74 -1.85 -1.87 12.23
CA SER A 74 -0.93 -2.95 11.85
C SER A 74 -0.05 -2.56 10.65
N THR A 75 -0.59 -1.76 9.72
CA THR A 75 0.20 -1.20 8.62
C THR A 75 1.17 -0.16 9.18
N ARG A 76 0.75 0.69 10.12
CA ARG A 76 1.64 1.64 10.84
C ARG A 76 2.67 0.93 11.72
N ALA A 77 2.33 -0.18 12.35
CA ALA A 77 3.23 -0.95 13.21
C ALA A 77 4.24 -1.76 12.39
N ARG A 78 3.89 -2.20 11.18
CA ARG A 78 4.84 -2.76 10.21
C ARG A 78 5.81 -1.72 9.63
N VAL A 79 5.55 -0.43 9.83
CA VAL A 79 6.53 0.65 9.61
C VAL A 79 7.42 0.71 10.85
N HIS A 80 8.22 -0.33 11.03
CA HIS A 80 9.34 -0.22 11.94
C HIS A 80 10.32 0.78 11.32
N HIS A 81 10.72 1.75 12.11
CA HIS A 81 12.00 2.43 11.91
C HIS A 81 13.04 1.34 11.67
N VAL A 82 13.44 1.15 10.41
CA VAL A 82 14.48 0.21 10.05
C VAL A 82 15.79 0.88 10.43
N ASP A 83 16.60 0.19 11.22
CA ASP A 83 18.01 0.51 11.39
C ASP A 83 18.80 -0.43 10.50
N LEU A 84 19.54 0.14 9.54
CA LEU A 84 20.35 -0.67 8.64
C LEU A 84 21.73 -0.84 9.27
N ASP A 85 22.06 -2.06 9.68
CA ASP A 85 23.40 -2.39 10.17
C ASP A 85 24.48 -1.98 9.15
N GLY A 86 25.58 -1.40 9.64
CA GLY A 86 26.74 -0.99 8.83
C GLY A 86 27.11 0.49 8.98
N ASP A 87 28.09 0.94 8.19
CA ASP A 87 28.49 2.35 8.17
C ASP A 87 27.41 3.19 7.44
N PRO A 88 26.85 4.24 8.07
CA PRO A 88 25.85 5.11 7.45
C PRO A 88 26.30 5.76 6.13
N GLU A 89 27.61 5.98 5.96
CA GLU A 89 28.19 6.62 4.78
C GLU A 89 28.63 5.60 3.72
N GLU A 90 28.46 4.31 3.99
CA GLU A 90 28.72 3.24 3.02
C GLU A 90 27.80 3.36 1.81
N LEU A 91 28.39 3.23 0.62
CA LEU A 91 27.66 3.21 -0.64
C LEU A 91 27.12 1.81 -0.93
N ILE A 92 25.81 1.63 -0.77
CA ILE A 92 25.14 0.39 -1.14
C ILE A 92 24.73 0.40 -2.60
N SER A 93 24.87 -0.75 -3.26
CA SER A 93 24.53 -0.91 -4.67
C SER A 93 23.02 -1.05 -4.91
N ALA A 94 22.56 -0.82 -6.14
CA ALA A 94 21.18 -1.11 -6.55
C ALA A 94 20.72 -2.54 -6.22
N SER A 95 21.62 -3.52 -6.32
CA SER A 95 21.33 -4.92 -6.01
C SER A 95 21.10 -5.15 -4.51
N GLU A 96 21.89 -4.48 -3.67
CA GLU A 96 21.75 -4.53 -2.21
C GLU A 96 20.50 -3.78 -1.75
N PHE A 97 20.28 -2.56 -2.26
CA PHE A 97 19.08 -1.80 -1.97
C PHE A 97 17.81 -2.57 -2.37
N ARG A 98 17.81 -3.23 -3.53
CA ARG A 98 16.69 -4.11 -3.92
C ARG A 98 16.44 -5.24 -2.92
N ARG A 99 17.50 -5.85 -2.39
CA ARG A 99 17.40 -6.92 -1.37
C ARG A 99 16.83 -6.38 -0.06
N LEU A 100 17.27 -5.19 0.37
CA LEU A 100 16.73 -4.53 1.57
C LEU A 100 15.22 -4.25 1.46
N LEU A 101 14.73 -3.96 0.26
CA LEU A 101 13.30 -3.75 0.00
C LEU A 101 12.49 -5.04 -0.20
N ASP A 102 13.16 -6.19 -0.29
CA ASP A 102 12.56 -7.49 -0.61
C ASP A 102 11.64 -7.45 -1.85
N ILE A 103 12.11 -6.81 -2.93
CA ILE A 103 11.35 -6.71 -4.19
C ILE A 103 11.99 -7.44 -5.36
N SER A 104 11.13 -7.91 -6.28
CA SER A 104 11.56 -8.57 -7.51
C SER A 104 12.34 -7.62 -8.43
N GLN A 105 13.17 -8.18 -9.32
CA GLN A 105 13.91 -7.40 -10.30
C GLN A 105 12.99 -6.60 -11.24
N GLY A 106 11.83 -7.15 -11.60
CA GLY A 106 10.83 -6.45 -12.42
C GLY A 106 10.21 -5.24 -11.71
N ALA A 107 9.89 -5.38 -10.42
CA ALA A 107 9.40 -4.26 -9.60
C ALA A 107 10.47 -3.17 -9.44
N TRP A 108 11.73 -3.56 -9.23
CA TRP A 108 12.86 -2.65 -9.19
C TRP A 108 13.02 -1.85 -10.49
N ALA A 109 13.00 -2.53 -11.65
CA ALA A 109 13.11 -1.86 -12.95
C ALA A 109 11.99 -0.82 -13.15
N ARG A 110 10.76 -1.17 -12.78
CA ARG A 110 9.63 -0.22 -12.82
C ARG A 110 9.86 0.99 -11.92
N TYR A 111 10.36 0.79 -10.70
CA TYR A 111 10.63 1.90 -9.77
C TYR A 111 11.73 2.83 -10.28
N VAL A 112 12.77 2.26 -10.88
CA VAL A 112 13.83 3.02 -11.56
C VAL A 112 13.22 3.86 -12.68
N ASP A 113 12.39 3.27 -13.54
CA ASP A 113 11.78 3.99 -14.67
C ASP A 113 10.89 5.14 -14.22
N LEU A 114 10.08 4.93 -13.17
CA LEU A 114 9.25 5.98 -12.57
C LEU A 114 10.09 7.10 -11.93
N SER A 115 11.31 6.80 -11.48
CA SER A 115 12.20 7.77 -10.82
C SER A 115 13.04 8.59 -11.79
N ARG A 116 13.22 8.15 -13.04
CA ARG A 116 14.08 8.82 -14.04
C ARG A 116 13.72 10.28 -14.29
N ALA A 117 12.43 10.63 -14.27
CA ALA A 117 11.99 12.01 -14.47
C ALA A 117 12.41 12.90 -13.30
N ALA A 118 12.24 12.43 -12.06
CA ALA A 118 12.65 13.14 -10.86
C ALA A 118 14.18 13.29 -10.76
N TRP A 119 14.92 12.22 -11.09
CA TRP A 119 16.38 12.23 -11.04
C TRP A 119 17.01 13.22 -12.04
N ARG A 120 16.37 13.48 -13.20
CA ARG A 120 16.84 14.54 -14.10
C ARG A 120 16.83 15.92 -13.46
N GLY A 121 15.92 16.15 -12.52
CA GLY A 121 15.86 17.38 -11.72
C GLY A 121 16.62 17.30 -10.39
N GLN A 122 17.46 16.28 -10.17
CA GLN A 122 18.14 16.01 -8.89
C GLN A 122 17.18 15.91 -7.69
N LYS A 123 15.99 15.34 -7.92
CA LYS A 123 14.97 15.13 -6.89
C LYS A 123 14.72 13.65 -6.64
N ASP A 124 14.26 13.34 -5.44
CA ASP A 124 13.75 12.02 -5.11
C ASP A 124 12.49 11.71 -5.93
N GLY A 125 12.39 10.47 -6.40
CA GLY A 125 11.24 9.96 -7.11
C GLY A 125 10.61 8.79 -6.37
N TYR A 126 10.23 7.76 -7.12
CA TYR A 126 9.81 6.48 -6.54
C TYR A 126 10.94 5.74 -5.81
N LEU A 127 12.18 6.14 -6.07
CA LEU A 127 13.42 5.81 -5.37
C LEU A 127 14.16 7.12 -5.09
N PRO A 128 14.95 7.18 -4.00
CA PRO A 128 15.73 8.37 -3.69
C PRO A 128 16.77 8.64 -4.79
N PHE A 129 17.16 9.90 -4.95
CA PHE A 129 18.27 10.27 -5.81
C PHE A 129 19.56 9.58 -5.35
N PHE A 130 20.36 9.11 -6.30
CA PHE A 130 21.59 8.36 -6.03
C PHE A 130 22.72 9.29 -5.57
N ASP A 131 23.60 8.77 -4.72
CA ASP A 131 24.78 9.49 -4.23
C ASP A 131 25.95 9.40 -5.21
N ASP A 132 26.07 8.27 -5.90
CA ASP A 132 27.13 8.03 -6.88
C ASP A 132 26.60 7.21 -8.06
N GLU A 133 27.17 7.44 -9.24
CA GLU A 133 26.82 6.76 -10.48
C GLU A 133 28.09 6.42 -11.26
N LYS A 134 28.32 5.13 -11.47
CA LYS A 134 29.48 4.61 -12.21
C LYS A 134 29.04 3.91 -13.50
N PRO A 135 29.85 3.92 -14.56
CA PRO A 135 29.59 3.10 -15.73
C PRO A 135 29.60 1.62 -15.34
N ALA A 136 28.62 0.86 -15.83
CA ALA A 136 28.59 -0.58 -15.64
C ALA A 136 29.65 -1.27 -16.53
N PRO A 137 30.24 -2.41 -16.11
CA PRO A 137 31.28 -3.10 -16.88
C PRO A 137 30.84 -3.59 -18.27
N VAL A 138 29.53 -3.84 -18.46
CA VAL A 138 28.99 -4.40 -19.71
C VAL A 138 28.15 -3.34 -20.44
N GLN A 139 27.07 -2.86 -19.82
CA GLN A 139 26.21 -1.84 -20.40
C GLN A 139 25.39 -1.14 -19.30
N GLY A 140 25.24 0.18 -19.42
CA GLY A 140 24.41 0.98 -18.52
C GLY A 140 25.21 1.63 -17.39
N LYS A 141 24.51 1.97 -16.31
CA LYS A 141 25.06 2.70 -15.17
C LYS A 141 24.68 2.00 -13.86
N ILE A 142 25.65 1.85 -12.98
CA ILE A 142 25.45 1.36 -11.62
C ILE A 142 25.28 2.58 -10.73
N ARG A 143 24.17 2.61 -10.00
CA ARG A 143 23.87 3.66 -9.03
C ARG A 143 24.12 3.13 -7.62
N TYR A 144 24.58 4.03 -6.78
CA TYR A 144 24.85 3.78 -5.38
C TYR A 144 24.17 4.83 -4.52
N TRP A 145 23.80 4.42 -3.31
CA TRP A 145 23.18 5.27 -2.32
C TRP A 145 23.92 5.10 -1.00
N LYS A 146 24.08 6.17 -0.24
CA LYS A 146 24.53 6.05 1.13
C LYS A 146 23.52 5.27 1.95
N ARG A 147 23.98 4.35 2.79
CA ARG A 147 23.13 3.52 3.68
C ARG A 147 22.16 4.38 4.49
N ARG A 148 22.64 5.51 5.04
CA ARG A 148 21.81 6.48 5.75
C ARG A 148 20.65 7.02 4.92
N ARG A 149 20.88 7.42 3.66
CA ARG A 149 19.82 7.94 2.79
C ARG A 149 18.77 6.87 2.50
N VAL A 150 19.21 5.62 2.31
CA VAL A 150 18.30 4.50 2.09
C VAL A 150 17.44 4.23 3.33
N GLN A 151 18.06 4.23 4.51
CA GLN A 151 17.37 4.10 5.79
C GLN A 151 16.35 5.22 6.02
N GLU A 152 16.78 6.48 5.88
CA GLU A 152 15.91 7.66 5.98
C GLU A 152 14.75 7.57 4.98
N TRP A 153 15.03 7.18 3.74
CA TRP A 153 14.00 7.01 2.72
C TRP A 153 13.01 5.89 3.07
N ILE A 154 13.47 4.72 3.52
CA ILE A 154 12.60 3.61 3.94
C ILE A 154 11.70 4.07 5.11
N ASN A 155 12.29 4.75 6.09
CA ASN A 155 11.59 5.22 7.28
C ASN A 155 10.57 6.33 6.95
N ASN A 156 10.87 7.19 5.97
CA ASN A 156 10.00 8.28 5.53
C ASN A 156 8.97 7.86 4.47
N ARG A 157 9.20 6.76 3.75
CA ARG A 157 8.31 6.21 2.70
C ARG A 157 6.89 5.96 3.22
N ALA A 158 6.77 5.59 4.49
CA ALA A 158 5.50 5.35 5.14
C ALA A 158 4.65 6.60 5.33
N THR A 159 5.27 7.78 5.46
CA THR A 159 4.57 9.05 5.63
C THR A 159 4.07 9.59 4.28
N SER A 160 4.79 9.30 3.19
CA SER A 160 4.47 9.76 1.83
C SER A 160 3.56 8.84 1.01
N LEU A 161 3.14 7.68 1.54
CA LEU A 161 2.07 6.87 0.95
C LEU A 161 0.65 7.40 1.25
N ARG A 162 0.51 8.61 1.80
CA ARG A 162 -0.71 9.40 1.64
C ARG A 162 -0.83 9.81 0.18
N ASP A 163 -1.83 9.24 -0.48
CA ASP A 163 -2.23 9.47 -1.86
C ASP A 163 -2.08 10.96 -2.28
N PRO A 164 -1.43 11.29 -3.42
CA PRO A 164 -1.35 12.65 -3.95
C PRO A 164 -2.70 13.14 -4.55
N GLY A 165 -3.83 12.72 -3.96
CA GLY A 165 -5.18 12.99 -4.46
C GLY A 165 -6.26 13.11 -3.40
N GLN A 166 -5.93 13.24 -2.11
CA GLN A 166 -6.93 13.53 -1.08
C GLN A 166 -6.98 15.05 -0.84
N PRO A 167 -8.08 15.76 -1.21
CA PRO A 167 -8.24 17.16 -0.84
C PRO A 167 -8.42 17.30 0.67
N GLU A 168 -7.96 18.44 1.19
CA GLU A 168 -8.14 18.89 2.58
C GLU A 168 -9.63 19.06 2.95
#